data_AF-A1BAT8-F1
#
_entry.id   AF-A1BAT8-F1
#
_cell.length_a   1.000
_cell.length_b   1.000
_cell.length_c   1.000
_cell.angle_alpha   90.00
_cell.angle_beta   90.00
_cell.angle_gamma   90.00
#
_symmetry.space_group_name_H-M   'P 1'
#
loop_
_entity.id
_entity.type
_entity.pdbx_description
1 polymer ?
#
loop_
_entity_poly.entity_id
_entity_poly.type
_entity_poly.pdbx_seq_one_letter_code
_entity_poly.pdbx_strand_id
1 'polypeptide(L)'
;MRPVLKRIALLLGSLVALVPLCGVLGYAIGYFIALFVFSATLEPHTYEHDRDLFAAIYGIMFIGSFLYAVSAGFAIFRFVRSFRSGR
;
A
#
# COMPACT_ATOMS: atom_id res chain seq x y z
N MET A 1 -20.12 24.37 -1.02
CA MET A 1 -19.40 23.65 0.05
C MET A 1 -18.19 24.47 0.49
N ARG A 2 -18.01 24.74 1.79
CA ARG A 2 -16.87 25.53 2.31
C ARG A 2 -15.54 24.97 1.77
N PRO A 3 -14.55 25.80 1.39
CA PRO A 3 -13.30 25.36 0.76
C PRO A 3 -12.55 24.31 1.58
N VAL A 4 -12.68 24.36 2.91
CA VAL A 4 -12.13 23.38 3.85
C VAL A 4 -12.75 21.99 3.69
N LEU A 5 -14.07 21.93 3.53
CA LEU A 5 -14.81 20.66 3.39
C LEU A 5 -14.40 19.92 2.10
N LYS A 6 -14.16 20.66 1.01
CA LYS A 6 -13.66 20.10 -0.25
C LYS A 6 -12.26 19.51 -0.08
N ARG A 7 -11.36 20.20 0.63
CA ARG A 7 -10.00 19.70 0.90
C ARG A 7 -10.03 18.43 1.77
N ILE A 8 -10.88 18.37 2.81
CA ILE A 8 -11.05 17.17 3.66
C ILE A 8 -11.60 15.99 2.84
N ALA A 9 -12.63 16.22 2.03
CA ALA A 9 -13.21 15.18 1.19
C ALA A 9 -12.19 14.62 0.19
N LEU A 10 -11.33 15.47 -0.38
CA LEU A 10 -10.24 15.02 -1.26
C LEU A 10 -9.19 14.19 -0.51
N LEU A 11 -8.82 14.58 0.71
CA LEU A 11 -7.90 13.81 1.53
C LEU A 11 -8.47 12.42 1.84
N LEU A 12 -9.72 12.35 2.31
CA LEU A 12 -10.39 11.07 2.59
C LEU A 12 -10.51 10.20 1.33
N GLY A 13 -10.94 10.79 0.21
CA GLY A 13 -10.99 10.09 -1.07
C GLY A 13 -9.64 9.53 -1.50
N SER A 14 -8.57 10.31 -1.33
CA SER A 14 -7.21 9.86 -1.64
C SER A 14 -6.75 8.73 -0.73
N LEU A 15 -7.06 8.77 0.57
CA LEU A 15 -6.72 7.71 1.53
C LEU A 15 -7.45 6.41 1.19
N VAL A 16 -8.74 6.48 0.87
CA VAL A 16 -9.53 5.30 0.47
C VAL A 16 -9.00 4.70 -0.83
N ALA A 17 -8.65 5.54 -1.82
CA ALA A 17 -8.06 5.06 -3.07
C ALA A 17 -6.65 4.46 -2.89
N LEU A 18 -5.94 4.88 -1.86
CA LEU A 18 -4.60 4.38 -1.53
C LEU A 18 -4.63 2.93 -1.04
N VAL A 19 -5.71 2.51 -0.35
CA VAL A 19 -5.85 1.16 0.21
C VAL A 19 -5.70 0.06 -0.86
N PRO A 20 -6.52 0.02 -1.95
CA PRO A 20 -6.37 -1.00 -2.98
C PRO A 20 -5.03 -0.89 -3.72
N LEU A 21 -4.51 0.33 -3.91
CA LEU A 21 -3.23 0.55 -4.57
C LEU A 21 -2.07 -0.07 -3.76
N CYS A 22 -2.02 0.21 -2.46
CA CYS A 22 -1.02 -0.35 -1.55
C CYS A 22 -1.20 -1.87 -1.38
N GLY A 23 -2.44 -2.37 -1.40
CA GLY A 23 -2.71 -3.81 -1.36
C GLY A 23 -2.15 -4.53 -2.59
N VAL A 24 -2.44 -4.05 -3.80
CA VAL A 24 -1.95 -4.64 -5.05
C VAL A 24 -0.42 -4.55 -5.13
N LEU A 25 0.17 -3.39 -4.80
CA LEU A 25 1.62 -3.22 -4.80
C LEU A 25 2.29 -4.11 -3.75
N GLY A 26 1.73 -4.18 -2.54
CA GLY A 26 2.22 -5.05 -1.47
C GLY A 26 2.21 -6.52 -1.90
N TYR A 27 1.09 -7.00 -2.45
CA TYR A 27 0.98 -8.35 -2.98
C TYR A 27 1.99 -8.62 -4.10
N ALA A 28 2.10 -7.73 -5.09
CA ALA A 28 3.02 -7.91 -6.22
C ALA A 28 4.48 -8.00 -5.75
N ILE A 29 4.90 -7.14 -4.83
CA ILE A 29 6.26 -7.17 -4.28
C ILE A 29 6.46 -8.43 -3.44
N GLY A 30 5.48 -8.79 -2.59
CA GLY A 30 5.54 -10.01 -1.78
C GLY A 30 5.63 -11.28 -2.62
N TYR A 31 4.87 -11.35 -3.72
CA TYR A 31 4.91 -12.45 -4.68
C TYR A 31 6.26 -12.53 -5.38
N PHE A 32 6.81 -11.39 -5.79
CA PHE A 32 8.14 -11.34 -6.39
C PHE A 32 9.22 -11.85 -5.44
N ILE A 33 9.15 -11.49 -4.15
CA ILE A 33 10.04 -12.02 -3.11
C ILE A 33 9.83 -13.53 -2.93
N ALA A 34 8.58 -13.99 -2.90
CA ALA A 34 8.25 -15.41 -2.72
C ALA A 34 8.83 -16.28 -3.85
N LEU A 35 8.92 -15.77 -5.08
CA LEU A 35 9.58 -16.47 -6.20
C LEU A 35 11.06 -16.75 -5.92
N PHE A 36 11.77 -15.86 -5.23
CA PHE A 36 13.17 -16.08 -4.85
C PHE A 36 13.31 -16.96 -3.62
N VAL A 37 12.42 -16.81 -2.64
CA VAL A 37 12.44 -17.56 -1.38
C VAL A 37 12.08 -19.03 -1.61
N PHE A 38 11.01 -19.29 -2.34
CA PHE A 38 10.55 -20.63 -2.72
C PHE A 38 11.09 -21.01 -4.10
N SER A 39 12.38 -20.76 -4.32
CA SER A 39 13.06 -20.79 -5.61
C SER A 39 12.61 -21.94 -6.52
N ALA A 40 12.16 -21.56 -7.71
CA ALA A 40 11.66 -22.43 -8.78
C ALA A 40 12.73 -23.37 -9.40
N THR A 41 13.87 -23.59 -8.74
CA THR A 41 14.91 -24.54 -9.19
C THR A 41 14.59 -25.98 -8.80
N LEU A 42 13.66 -26.23 -7.88
CA LEU A 42 13.30 -27.58 -7.43
C LEU A 42 12.00 -28.11 -8.04
N GLU A 43 10.92 -27.31 -8.11
CA GLU A 43 9.64 -27.70 -8.76
C GLU A 43 8.68 -26.48 -8.80
N PRO A 44 8.34 -25.93 -9.98
CA PRO A 44 7.62 -24.66 -10.08
C PRO A 44 6.16 -24.69 -9.60
N HIS A 45 5.50 -25.85 -9.66
CA HIS A 45 4.07 -26.01 -9.32
C HIS A 45 3.81 -26.41 -7.87
N THR A 46 4.81 -26.97 -7.17
CA THR A 46 4.63 -27.50 -5.81
C THR A 46 4.37 -26.38 -4.79
N TYR A 47 4.88 -25.16 -5.05
CA TYR A 47 4.86 -24.05 -4.09
C TYR A 47 4.01 -22.85 -4.54
N GLU A 48 3.15 -22.98 -5.55
CA GLU A 48 2.32 -21.85 -5.99
C GLU A 48 1.44 -21.32 -4.86
N HIS A 49 0.81 -22.22 -4.09
CA HIS A 49 -0.06 -21.82 -3.01
C HIS A 49 0.69 -21.16 -1.85
N ASP A 50 1.90 -21.63 -1.54
CA ASP A 50 2.75 -21.04 -0.50
C ASP A 50 3.27 -19.65 -0.91
N ARG A 51 3.55 -19.44 -2.20
CA ARG A 51 3.93 -18.13 -2.73
C ARG A 51 2.79 -17.14 -2.66
N ASP A 52 1.57 -17.55 -3.00
CA ASP A 52 0.37 -16.72 -2.86
C ASP A 52 0.08 -16.38 -1.40
N LEU A 53 0.21 -17.36 -0.50
CA LEU A 53 0.02 -17.15 0.93
C LEU A 53 1.07 -16.19 1.48
N PHE A 54 2.34 -16.34 1.08
CA PHE A 54 3.41 -15.42 1.46
C PHE A 54 3.17 -14.01 0.92
N ALA A 55 2.77 -13.88 -0.34
CA ALA A 55 2.44 -12.61 -0.96
C ALA A 55 1.26 -11.92 -0.26
N ALA A 56 0.23 -12.67 0.11
CA ALA A 56 -0.92 -12.15 0.83
C ALA A 56 -0.56 -11.73 2.26
N ILE A 57 0.15 -12.56 3.01
CA ILE A 57 0.48 -12.27 4.42
C ILE A 57 1.60 -11.23 4.50
N TYR A 58 2.78 -11.51 3.95
CA TYR A 58 3.93 -10.63 4.10
C TYR A 58 3.91 -9.47 3.09
N GLY A 59 3.50 -9.73 1.85
CA GLY A 59 3.40 -8.67 0.84
C GLY A 59 2.34 -7.63 1.20
N ILE A 60 1.09 -8.04 1.39
CA ILE A 60 0.01 -7.08 1.69
C ILE A 60 0.17 -6.52 3.11
N MET A 61 0.29 -7.38 4.14
CA MET A 61 0.24 -6.87 5.52
C MET A 61 1.49 -6.10 5.93
N PHE A 62 2.67 -6.44 5.42
CA PHE A 62 3.92 -5.75 5.79
C PHE A 62 4.25 -4.65 4.78
N ILE A 63 4.45 -5.01 3.52
CA ILE A 63 4.90 -4.06 2.48
C ILE A 63 3.77 -3.10 2.14
N GLY A 64 2.56 -3.62 1.89
CA GLY A 64 1.38 -2.82 1.60
C GLY A 64 1.05 -1.85 2.73
N SER A 65 1.00 -2.32 3.98
CA SER A 65 0.74 -1.46 5.14
C SER A 65 1.83 -0.42 5.37
N PHE A 66 3.11 -0.76 5.17
CA PHE A 66 4.21 0.19 5.29
C PHE A 66 4.11 1.30 4.23
N LEU A 67 3.88 0.90 2.96
CA LEU A 67 3.66 1.85 1.87
C LEU A 67 2.47 2.76 2.15
N TYR A 68 1.36 2.20 2.65
CA TYR A 68 0.19 2.96 3.05
C TYR A 68 0.51 3.95 4.18
N ALA A 69 1.19 3.50 5.24
CA ALA A 69 1.53 4.34 6.38
C ALA A 69 2.42 5.54 5.97
N VAL A 70 3.45 5.31 5.16
CA VAL A 70 4.35 6.36 4.67
C VAL A 70 3.61 7.35 3.78
N SER A 71 2.82 6.85 2.82
CA SER A 71 2.09 7.69 1.88
C SER A 71 0.94 8.47 2.54
N ALA A 72 0.16 7.82 3.41
CA ALA A 72 -0.86 8.47 4.23
C ALA A 72 -0.25 9.52 5.15
N GLY A 73 0.86 9.21 5.82
CA GLY A 73 1.60 10.15 6.66
C GLY A 73 2.06 11.39 5.88
N PHE A 74 2.60 11.19 4.68
CA PHE A 74 2.98 12.28 3.80
C PHE A 74 1.79 13.13 3.33
N ALA A 75 0.67 12.50 2.97
CA ALA A 75 -0.55 13.19 2.57
C ALA A 75 -1.12 14.05 3.70
N ILE A 76 -1.17 13.51 4.93
CA ILE A 76 -1.61 14.23 6.14
C ILE A 76 -0.64 15.38 6.46
N PHE A 77 0.67 15.13 6.42
CA PHE A 77 1.68 16.18 6.66
C PHE A 77 1.52 17.34 5.68
N ARG A 78 1.40 17.04 4.39
CA ARG A 78 1.18 18.04 3.34
C ARG A 78 -0.13 18.79 3.55
N PHE A 79 -1.19 18.08 3.94
CA PHE A 79 -2.49 18.68 4.25
C PHE A 79 -2.39 19.67 5.40
N VAL A 80 -1.82 19.27 6.54
CA VAL A 80 -1.62 20.12 7.73
C VAL A 80 -0.75 21.34 7.39
N ARG A 81 0.34 21.14 6.63
CA ARG A 81 1.21 22.23 6.18
C ARG A 81 0.46 23.22 5.28
N SER A 82 -0.46 22.74 4.44
CA SER A 82 -1.30 23.62 3.60
C SER A 82 -2.16 24.56 4.42
N PHE A 83 -2.68 24.15 5.59
CA PHE A 83 -3.45 25.03 6.48
C PHE A 83 -2.56 26.00 7.25
N ARG A 84 -1.39 25.53 7.73
CA ARG A 84 -0.43 26.38 8.45
C ARG A 84 0.18 27.49 7.59
N SER A 85 0.28 27.27 6.28
CA SER A 85 0.86 28.25 5.35
C SER A 85 -0.08 29.40 4.96
N GLY A 86 -1.27 29.52 5.56
CA GLY A 86 -2.17 30.67 5.35
C GLY A 86 -2.80 30.77 3.96
N ARG A 87 -2.93 29.66 3.22
CA ARG A 87 -3.63 29.56 1.92
C ARG A 87 -4.84 28.62 1.96
#